data_AF-A6SUA9-F1
#
_entry.id   AF-A6SUA9-F1
#
_cell.length_a   1.000
_cell.length_b   1.000
_cell.length_c   1.000
_cell.angle_alpha   90.00
_cell.angle_beta   90.00
_cell.angle_gamma   90.00
#
_symmetry.space_group_name_H-M   'P 1'
#
loop_
_entity.id
_entity.type
_entity.pdbx_description
1 polymer ?
#
loop_
_entity_poly.entity_id
_entity_poly.type
_entity_poly.pdbx_seq_one_letter_code
_entity_poly.pdbx_strand_id
1 'polypeptide(L)'
;MRMSDEEYFRSCVSKERHLAQLLGCHNVEEFYENAGSLWDNGRQIPKWTRDWQACGPLIAAYELAITYGQSPSDPNGKAIHIGSTVVHISDHPSKDQALMFAIVKATIAHLEHLKHRKHHQEPQASLSKA
;
A
#
# COMPACT_ATOMS: atom_id res chain seq x y z
N MET A 1 -3.73 19.20 -9.09
CA MET A 1 -4.20 19.90 -7.87
C MET A 1 -3.51 19.23 -6.69
N ARG A 2 -2.64 19.93 -5.98
CA ARG A 2 -1.93 19.34 -4.82
C ARG A 2 -2.94 19.15 -3.70
N MET A 3 -3.06 17.92 -3.18
CA MET A 3 -3.88 17.62 -2.00
C MET A 3 -3.40 18.46 -0.81
N SER A 4 -4.33 18.84 0.08
CA SER A 4 -3.93 19.44 1.36
C SER A 4 -3.16 18.43 2.21
N ASP A 5 -2.36 18.93 3.16
CA ASP A 5 -1.58 18.05 4.05
C ASP A 5 -2.48 17.13 4.90
N GLU A 6 -3.68 17.59 5.27
CA GLU A 6 -4.67 16.78 6.00
C GLU A 6 -5.23 15.65 5.12
N GLU A 7 -5.65 15.95 3.89
CA GLU A 7 -6.14 14.94 2.95
C GLU A 7 -5.05 13.90 2.64
N TYR A 8 -3.81 14.37 2.47
CA TYR A 8 -2.66 13.52 2.26
C TYR A 8 -2.43 12.58 3.45
N PHE A 9 -2.48 13.12 4.67
CA PHE A 9 -2.33 12.32 5.89
C PHE A 9 -3.45 11.28 6.05
N ARG A 10 -4.71 11.66 5.77
CA ARG A 10 -5.84 10.72 5.80
C ARG A 10 -5.69 9.61 4.76
N SER A 11 -5.18 9.93 3.57
CA SER A 11 -4.87 8.96 2.52
C SER A 11 -3.78 7.98 2.96
N CYS A 12 -2.71 8.48 3.60
CA CYS A 12 -1.65 7.65 4.19
C CYS A 12 -2.22 6.61 5.17
N VAL A 13 -2.96 7.08 6.19
CA VAL A 13 -3.53 6.21 7.23
C VAL A 13 -4.51 5.20 6.63
N SER A 14 -5.31 5.61 5.64
CA SER A 14 -6.22 4.71 4.92
C SER A 14 -5.47 3.57 4.22
N LYS A 15 -4.35 3.87 3.52
CA LYS A 15 -3.55 2.86 2.84
C LYS A 15 -2.80 1.95 3.81
N GLU A 16 -2.26 2.48 4.89
CA GLU A 16 -1.62 1.66 5.93
C GLU A 16 -2.61 0.69 6.59
N ARG A 17 -3.84 1.16 6.89
CA ARG A 17 -4.90 0.29 7.42
C ARG A 17 -5.24 -0.85 6.46
N HIS A 18 -5.40 -0.52 5.18
CA HIS A 18 -5.69 -1.53 4.16
C HIS A 18 -4.56 -2.55 3.99
N LEU A 19 -3.30 -2.08 3.98
CA LEU A 19 -2.14 -2.97 3.96
C LEU A 19 -2.12 -3.89 5.19
N ALA A 20 -2.35 -3.36 6.39
CA ALA A 20 -2.40 -4.16 7.62
C ALA A 20 -3.44 -5.29 7.53
N GLN A 21 -4.63 -4.98 7.01
CA GLN A 21 -5.69 -5.97 6.80
C GLN A 21 -5.28 -7.07 5.82
N LEU A 22 -4.62 -6.72 4.72
CA LEU A 22 -4.10 -7.68 3.75
C LEU A 22 -2.96 -8.55 4.32
N LEU A 23 -2.24 -8.04 5.31
CA LEU A 23 -1.20 -8.77 6.04
C LEU A 23 -1.74 -9.62 7.21
N GLY A 24 -3.06 -9.60 7.45
CA GLY A 24 -3.72 -10.43 8.47
C GLY A 24 -4.01 -9.73 9.80
N CYS A 25 -3.84 -8.40 9.90
CA CYS A 25 -4.33 -7.65 11.05
C CYS A 25 -5.85 -7.48 10.96
N HIS A 26 -6.59 -8.11 11.85
CA HIS A 26 -8.05 -8.15 11.78
C HIS A 26 -8.74 -7.05 12.60
N ASN A 27 -8.09 -6.56 13.67
CA ASN A 27 -8.65 -5.59 14.60
C ASN A 27 -7.84 -4.28 14.54
N VAL A 28 -7.88 -3.62 13.38
CA VAL A 28 -7.10 -2.39 13.16
C VAL A 28 -7.82 -1.17 13.74
N GLU A 29 -7.36 -0.70 14.89
CA GLU A 29 -7.92 0.43 15.64
C GLU A 29 -7.04 1.68 15.54
N GLU A 30 -7.67 2.85 15.62
CA GLU A 30 -7.00 4.15 15.75
C GLU A 30 -7.46 4.80 17.05
N PHE A 31 -6.55 5.00 18.00
CA PHE A 31 -6.87 5.63 19.27
C PHE A 31 -6.82 7.16 19.14
N TYR A 32 -7.83 7.85 19.68
CA TYR A 32 -7.97 9.31 19.61
C TYR A 32 -6.74 10.07 20.14
N GLU A 33 -6.07 9.51 21.15
CA GLU A 33 -4.88 10.10 21.79
C GLU A 33 -3.63 10.06 20.90
N ASN A 34 -3.62 9.23 19.84
CA ASN A 34 -2.48 8.99 18.96
C ASN A 34 -2.89 9.03 17.48
N ALA A 35 -3.39 10.18 17.03
CA ALA A 35 -3.87 10.39 15.66
C ALA A 35 -2.91 9.83 14.59
N GLY A 36 -3.48 9.04 13.67
CA GLY A 36 -2.76 8.34 12.61
C GLY A 36 -1.80 7.24 13.06
N SER A 37 -1.93 6.72 14.28
CA SER A 37 -1.26 5.49 14.70
C SER A 37 -2.28 4.37 14.74
N LEU A 38 -1.99 3.29 14.02
CA LEU A 38 -2.85 2.12 13.93
C LEU A 38 -2.34 1.04 14.88
N TRP A 39 -3.25 0.26 15.44
CA TRP A 39 -2.96 -0.81 16.38
C TRP A 39 -3.72 -2.07 16.01
N ASP A 40 -3.12 -3.24 16.27
CA ASP A 40 -3.79 -4.54 16.19
C ASP A 40 -3.50 -5.30 17.50
N ASN A 41 -4.55 -5.62 18.26
CA ASN A 41 -4.48 -6.36 19.52
C ASN A 41 -3.42 -5.83 20.50
N GLY A 42 -3.36 -4.49 20.66
CA GLY A 42 -2.41 -3.81 21.56
C GLY A 42 -0.98 -3.68 21.01
N ARG A 43 -0.71 -4.09 19.77
CA ARG A 43 0.57 -3.85 19.08
C ARG A 43 0.42 -2.73 18.07
N GLN A 44 1.35 -1.77 18.10
CA GLN A 44 1.35 -0.71 17.12
C GLN A 44 1.76 -1.25 15.74
N ILE A 45 0.96 -0.94 14.74
CA ILE A 45 1.22 -1.27 13.34
C ILE A 45 2.25 -0.27 12.79
N PRO A 46 3.20 -0.72 11.94
CA PRO A 46 4.18 0.18 11.33
C PRO A 46 3.52 1.29 10.49
N LYS A 47 4.11 2.48 10.53
CA LYS A 47 3.68 3.65 9.75
C LYS A 47 4.32 3.64 8.37
N TRP A 48 3.99 2.65 7.54
CA TRP A 48 4.72 2.40 6.28
C TRP A 48 4.85 3.60 5.35
N THR A 49 3.87 4.52 5.29
CA THR A 49 3.99 5.69 4.40
C THR A 49 4.81 6.83 4.99
N ARG A 50 5.29 6.69 6.22
CA ARG A 50 5.90 7.75 7.04
C ARG A 50 7.19 7.32 7.75
N ASP A 51 7.50 6.03 7.77
CA ASP A 51 8.71 5.44 8.33
C ASP A 51 9.41 4.56 7.30
N TRP A 52 10.61 4.97 6.91
CA TRP A 52 11.42 4.26 5.92
C TRP A 52 11.87 2.88 6.41
N GLN A 53 12.14 2.73 7.72
CA GLN A 53 12.57 1.44 8.28
C GLN A 53 11.47 0.38 8.14
N ALA A 54 10.21 0.81 8.21
CA ALA A 54 9.05 -0.06 7.98
C ALA A 54 8.90 -0.48 6.51
N CYS A 55 9.32 0.35 5.55
CA CYS A 55 9.21 0.06 4.12
C CYS A 55 10.21 -0.98 3.60
N GLY A 56 11.45 -0.97 4.12
CA GLY A 56 12.53 -1.87 3.67
C GLY A 56 12.13 -3.34 3.59
N PRO A 57 11.52 -3.92 4.65
CA PRO A 57 11.02 -5.28 4.63
C PRO A 57 9.99 -5.57 3.53
N LEU A 58 9.12 -4.62 3.17
CA LEU A 58 8.12 -4.80 2.11
C LEU A 58 8.79 -4.91 0.73
N ILE A 59 9.79 -4.06 0.46
CA ILE A 59 10.51 -4.07 -0.81
C ILE A 59 11.14 -5.45 -1.05
N ALA A 60 11.81 -5.98 -0.02
CA ALA A 60 12.48 -7.26 -0.11
C ALA A 60 11.49 -8.43 -0.20
N ALA A 61 10.45 -8.45 0.65
CA ALA A 61 9.49 -9.56 0.72
C ALA A 61 8.65 -9.74 -0.55
N TYR A 62 8.38 -8.65 -1.27
CA TYR A 62 7.55 -8.65 -2.48
C TYR A 62 8.33 -8.32 -3.76
N GLU A 63 9.67 -8.33 -3.70
CA GLU A 63 10.58 -8.10 -4.82
C GLU A 63 10.21 -6.85 -5.65
N LEU A 64 9.91 -5.75 -4.96
CA LEU A 64 9.37 -4.55 -5.60
C LEU A 64 10.44 -3.85 -6.45
N ALA A 65 10.30 -3.91 -7.77
CA ALA A 65 11.16 -3.20 -8.71
C ALA A 65 10.76 -1.71 -8.80
N ILE A 66 11.57 -0.85 -8.18
CA ILE A 66 11.35 0.60 -8.15
C ILE A 66 12.06 1.26 -9.33
N THR A 67 11.32 1.98 -10.15
CA THR A 67 11.86 2.80 -11.24
C THR A 67 11.33 4.23 -11.18
N TYR A 68 12.10 5.17 -11.72
CA TYR A 68 11.76 6.58 -11.78
C TYR A 68 11.64 7.00 -13.24
N GLY A 69 10.56 7.69 -13.58
CA GLY A 69 10.26 8.04 -14.95
C GLY A 69 9.40 9.29 -15.08
N GLN A 70 9.05 9.61 -16.32
CA GLN A 70 8.01 10.59 -16.62
C GLN A 70 6.64 9.92 -16.53
N SER A 71 5.65 10.68 -16.10
CA SER A 71 4.28 10.21 -16.11
C SER A 71 3.76 10.11 -17.55
N PRO A 72 3.04 9.04 -17.93
CA PRO A 72 2.36 8.98 -19.22
C PRO A 72 1.36 10.12 -19.43
N SER A 73 0.79 10.66 -18.35
CA SER A 73 -0.22 11.72 -18.38
C SER A 73 0.37 13.14 -18.30
N ASP A 74 1.65 13.27 -17.95
CA ASP A 74 2.36 14.55 -17.86
C ASP A 74 3.83 14.33 -18.26
N PRO A 75 4.21 14.69 -19.51
CA PRO A 75 5.58 14.54 -20.00
C PRO A 75 6.63 15.28 -19.17
N ASN A 76 6.24 16.28 -18.37
CA ASN A 76 7.14 16.99 -17.46
C ASN A 76 7.02 16.49 -16.00
N GLY A 77 5.98 15.72 -15.71
CA GLY A 77 5.68 15.18 -14.39
C GLY A 77 6.58 14.01 -14.06
N LYS A 78 7.33 14.10 -12.96
CA LYS A 78 8.14 12.99 -12.45
C LYS A 78 7.25 12.02 -11.66
N ALA A 79 7.42 10.74 -11.93
CA ALA A 79 6.66 9.66 -11.28
C ALA A 79 7.57 8.52 -10.82
N ILE A 80 7.06 7.78 -9.85
CA ILE A 80 7.63 6.54 -9.33
C ILE A 80 6.76 5.40 -9.85
N HIS A 81 7.41 4.39 -10.41
CA HIS A 81 6.76 3.22 -10.98
C HIS A 81 7.22 1.98 -10.23
N ILE A 82 6.26 1.16 -9.79
CA ILE A 82 6.50 -0.15 -9.18
C ILE A 82 5.48 -1.12 -9.78
N GLY A 83 5.92 -1.92 -10.75
CA GLY A 83 5.02 -2.74 -11.58
C GLY A 83 3.98 -1.85 -12.29
N SER A 84 2.69 -2.15 -12.09
CA SER A 84 1.58 -1.34 -12.61
C SER A 84 1.23 -0.12 -11.74
N THR A 85 1.83 0.01 -10.55
CA THR A 85 1.58 1.14 -9.66
C THR A 85 2.37 2.35 -10.13
N VAL A 86 1.67 3.45 -10.36
CA VAL A 86 2.24 4.76 -10.66
C VAL A 86 1.85 5.75 -9.57
N VAL A 87 2.83 6.52 -9.09
CA VAL A 87 2.64 7.61 -8.12
C VAL A 87 3.39 8.84 -8.62
N HIS A 88 2.68 9.95 -8.80
CA HIS A 88 3.24 11.24 -9.20
C HIS A 88 3.90 11.93 -8.01
N ILE A 89 5.14 12.38 -8.17
CA ILE A 89 5.89 13.00 -7.07
C ILE A 89 5.26 14.33 -6.64
N SER A 90 4.60 15.04 -7.55
CA SER A 90 3.94 16.33 -7.30
C SER A 90 2.76 16.26 -6.34
N ASP A 91 2.19 15.07 -6.14
CA ASP A 91 1.01 14.88 -5.29
C ASP A 91 1.40 14.66 -3.82
N HIS A 92 2.69 14.64 -3.53
CA HIS A 92 3.25 14.34 -2.22
C HIS A 92 4.12 15.49 -1.69
N PRO A 93 4.22 15.67 -0.37
CA PRO A 93 5.08 16.70 0.22
C PRO A 93 6.56 16.55 -0.10
N SER A 94 7.06 15.33 -0.33
CA SER A 94 8.44 15.05 -0.73
C SER A 94 8.55 13.82 -1.61
N LYS A 95 9.70 13.66 -2.28
CA LYS A 95 10.01 12.46 -3.07
C LYS A 95 10.03 11.19 -2.22
N ASP A 96 10.57 11.25 -1.00
CA ASP A 96 10.62 10.10 -0.10
C ASP A 96 9.23 9.66 0.33
N GLN A 97 8.34 10.63 0.59
CA GLN A 97 6.95 10.35 0.92
C GLN A 97 6.19 9.76 -0.28
N ALA A 98 6.42 10.26 -1.50
CA ALA A 98 5.90 9.64 -2.71
C ALA A 98 6.38 8.19 -2.87
N LEU A 99 7.65 7.92 -2.55
CA LEU A 99 8.25 6.60 -2.66
C LEU A 99 7.66 5.62 -1.65
N MET A 100 7.59 5.98 -0.37
CA MET A 100 6.97 5.15 0.66
C MET A 100 5.50 4.86 0.33
N PHE A 101 4.77 5.86 -0.16
CA PHE A 101 3.39 5.68 -0.59
C PHE A 101 3.26 4.75 -1.80
N ALA A 102 4.17 4.84 -2.78
CA ALA A 102 4.23 3.94 -3.92
C ALA A 102 4.50 2.49 -3.51
N ILE A 103 5.44 2.28 -2.57
CA ILE A 103 5.76 0.95 -2.01
C ILE A 103 4.51 0.32 -1.38
N VAL A 104 3.79 1.08 -0.55
CA VAL A 104 2.55 0.61 0.10
C VAL A 104 1.48 0.27 -0.95
N LYS A 105 1.22 1.14 -1.92
CA LYS A 105 0.24 0.88 -3.00
C LYS A 105 0.60 -0.37 -3.83
N ALA A 106 1.87 -0.53 -4.17
CA ALA A 106 2.32 -1.67 -4.95
C ALA A 106 2.21 -2.99 -4.17
N THR A 107 2.55 -2.96 -2.88
CA THR A 107 2.40 -4.11 -1.98
C THR A 107 0.93 -4.53 -1.86
N ILE A 108 0.04 -3.56 -1.66
CA ILE A 108 -1.42 -3.78 -1.62
C ILE A 108 -1.88 -4.47 -2.92
N ALA A 109 -1.52 -3.89 -4.08
CA ALA A 109 -1.92 -4.45 -5.38
C ALA A 109 -1.41 -5.90 -5.55
N HIS A 110 -0.17 -6.17 -5.15
CA HIS A 110 0.41 -7.51 -5.20
C HIS A 110 -0.39 -8.50 -4.34
N LEU A 111 -0.69 -8.14 -3.09
CA LEU A 111 -1.45 -8.97 -2.15
C LEU A 111 -2.89 -9.22 -2.61
N GLU A 112 -3.56 -8.20 -3.14
CA GLU A 112 -4.90 -8.33 -3.71
C GLU A 112 -4.90 -9.30 -4.90
N HIS A 113 -3.95 -9.17 -5.82
CA HIS A 113 -3.81 -10.09 -6.94
C HIS A 113 -3.58 -11.55 -6.48
N LEU A 114 -2.76 -11.76 -5.45
CA LEU A 114 -2.54 -13.09 -4.87
C LEU A 114 -3.82 -13.66 -4.24
N LYS A 115 -4.58 -12.84 -3.49
CA LYS A 115 -5.85 -13.25 -2.87
C LYS A 115 -6.87 -13.68 -3.93
N HIS A 116 -6.97 -12.94 -5.03
CA HIS A 116 -7.87 -13.27 -6.13
C HIS A 116 -7.45 -14.56 -6.87
N ARG A 117 -6.16 -14.82 -7.04
CA ARG A 117 -5.67 -16.09 -7.62
C ARG A 117 -6.02 -17.30 -6.77
N LYS A 118 -5.90 -17.20 -5.44
CA LYS A 118 -6.27 -18.30 -4.52
C LYS A 118 -7.75 -18.64 -4.59
N HIS A 119 -8.63 -17.63 -4.65
CA HIS A 119 -10.08 -17.86 -4.80
C HIS A 119 -10.47 -18.47 -6.16
N HIS A 120 -9.70 -18.23 -7.23
CA HIS A 120 -9.98 -18.81 -8.55
C HIS A 120 -9.47 -20.24 -8.71
N GLN A 121 -8.66 -20.75 -7.76
CA GLN A 121 -8.08 -22.09 -7.79
C GLN A 121 -8.81 -23.12 -6.90
N GLU A 122 -9.91 -22.75 -6.23
CA GLU A 122 -10.76 -23.75 -5.56
C GLU A 122 -11.46 -24.62 -6.61
N PRO A 123 -11.19 -25.94 -6.66
CA PRO A 123 -11.83 -26.82 -7.62
C PRO A 123 -13.30 -27.02 -7.25
N GLN A 124 -14.19 -26.97 -8.24
CA GLN A 124 -15.49 -27.65 -8.17
C GLN A 124 -15.25 -29.16 -8.00
N ALA A 125 -15.04 -29.59 -6.76
CA ALA A 125 -15.03 -31.00 -6.41
C ALA A 125 -16.48 -31.48 -6.27
N SER A 126 -16.85 -32.35 -7.21
CA SER A 126 -17.91 -33.36 -7.09
C SER A 126 -19.36 -32.91 -7.32
N LEU A 127 -19.90 -33.27 -8.49
CA LEU A 127 -21.24 -33.88 -8.60
C LEU A 127 -21.39 -34.58 -9.96
N SER A 128 -20.99 -35.84 -10.00
CA SER A 128 -21.64 -36.86 -10.85
C SER A 128 -21.36 -38.23 -10.26
N LYS A 129 -22.20 -38.60 -9.28
CA LYS A 129 -22.55 -40.00 -9.02
C LYS A 129 -23.94 -40.22 -9.60
N ALA A 130 -24.04 -41.10 -10.59
CA ALA A 130 -25.06 -42.13 -10.81
C ALA A 130 -24.96 -42.62 -12.25
#